data_AF-A0A257AW34-F1
#
_entry.id   AF-A0A257AW34-F1
#
_cell.length_a   1.000
_cell.length_b   1.000
_cell.length_c   1.000
_cell.angle_alpha   90.00
_cell.angle_beta   90.00
_cell.angle_gamma   90.00
#
_symmetry.space_group_name_H-M   'P 1'
#
loop_
_entity.id
_entity.type
_entity.pdbx_description
1 polymer ?
#
loop_
_entity_poly.entity_id
_entity_poly.type
_entity_poly.pdbx_seq_one_letter_code
_entity_poly.pdbx_strand_id
1 'polypeptide(L)'
;ALLALGARALRYELRQKGISESIIREALADVNAEEDALRAAQGQARKLRGLSRREFRQKLSAFLQRRGFAYDDAARAVRQLQAEIEADDPSFWRPEQEDEL
;
A
#
# COMPACT_ATOMS: atom_id res chain seq x y z
N ALA A 1 -18.60 -5.28 -8.57
CA ALA A 1 -17.52 -5.26 -7.56
C ALA A 1 -16.57 -4.11 -7.89
N LEU A 2 -16.80 -2.91 -7.34
CA LEU A 2 -16.08 -1.67 -7.72
C LEU A 2 -15.25 -1.05 -6.57
N LEU A 3 -15.00 -1.80 -5.50
CA LEU A 3 -14.33 -1.29 -4.30
C LEU A 3 -13.02 -2.02 -4.08
N ALA A 4 -11.97 -1.68 -4.84
CA ALA A 4 -10.62 -2.22 -4.61
C ALA A 4 -9.49 -1.74 -5.54
N LEU A 5 -9.75 -1.08 -6.67
CA LEU A 5 -8.70 -0.76 -7.63
C LEU A 5 -8.09 0.63 -7.37
N GLY A 6 -6.75 0.72 -7.35
CA GLY A 6 -6.04 1.99 -7.21
C GLY A 6 -6.32 2.95 -8.37
N ALA A 7 -6.04 4.23 -8.14
CA ALA A 7 -6.46 5.35 -9.01
C ALA A 7 -6.15 5.15 -10.50
N ARG A 8 -5.05 4.48 -10.87
CA ARG A 8 -4.71 4.18 -12.28
C ARG A 8 -5.70 3.22 -12.95
N ALA A 9 -6.09 2.16 -12.25
CA ALA A 9 -6.98 1.16 -12.82
C ALA A 9 -8.44 1.64 -12.82
N LEU A 10 -8.85 2.41 -11.81
CA LEU A 10 -10.12 3.13 -11.82
C LEU A 10 -10.18 4.14 -12.98
N ARG A 11 -9.11 4.92 -13.20
CA ARG A 11 -8.99 5.81 -14.37
C ARG A 11 -9.12 5.06 -15.69
N TYR A 12 -8.51 3.89 -15.82
CA TYR A 12 -8.60 3.06 -17.02
C TYR A 12 -10.03 2.61 -17.30
N GLU A 13 -10.74 2.11 -16.29
CA GLU A 13 -12.14 1.71 -16.44
C GLU A 13 -13.06 2.88 -16.81
N LEU A 14 -12.88 4.04 -16.17
CA LEU A 14 -13.71 5.22 -16.46
C LEU A 14 -13.49 5.73 -17.89
N ARG A 15 -12.26 5.66 -18.41
CA ARG A 15 -11.97 5.96 -19.82
C ARG A 15 -12.63 4.95 -20.76
N GLN A 16 -12.59 3.66 -20.45
CA GLN A 16 -13.29 2.64 -21.25
C GLN A 16 -14.80 2.88 -21.30
N LYS A 17 -15.37 3.48 -20.25
CA LYS A 17 -16.78 3.88 -20.17
C LYS A 17 -17.09 5.21 -20.88
N GLY A 18 -16.12 5.81 -21.57
CA GLY A 18 -16.31 7.05 -22.34
C GLY A 18 -16.35 8.33 -21.49
N ILE A 19 -15.96 8.26 -20.21
CA ILE A 19 -15.92 9.43 -19.33
C ILE A 19 -14.69 10.28 -19.69
N SER A 20 -14.87 11.59 -19.77
CA SER A 20 -13.81 12.53 -20.14
C SER A 20 -12.72 12.62 -19.08
N GLU A 21 -11.48 12.87 -19.50
CA GLU A 21 -10.32 12.98 -18.60
C GLU A 21 -10.44 14.14 -17.59
N SER A 22 -11.26 15.16 -17.87
CA SER A 22 -11.57 16.23 -16.91
C SER A 22 -12.43 15.72 -15.76
N ILE A 23 -13.53 15.03 -16.05
CA ILE A 23 -14.44 14.44 -15.05
C ILE A 23 -13.71 13.34 -14.26
N ILE A 24 -12.86 12.54 -14.91
CA ILE A 24 -12.08 11.51 -14.21
C ILE A 24 -11.05 12.15 -13.27
N ARG A 25 -10.40 13.24 -13.66
CA ARG A 25 -9.47 13.93 -12.76
C ARG A 25 -10.18 14.54 -11.56
N GLU A 26 -11.32 15.17 -11.76
CA GLU A 26 -12.14 15.75 -10.69
C GLU A 26 -12.65 14.66 -9.73
N ALA A 27 -13.23 13.58 -10.26
CA ALA A 27 -13.73 12.46 -9.45
C ALA A 27 -12.63 11.69 -8.70
N LEU A 28 -11.39 11.72 -9.20
CA LEU A 28 -10.23 11.11 -8.56
C LEU A 28 -9.43 12.09 -7.69
N ALA A 29 -9.77 13.39 -7.69
CA ALA A 29 -9.06 14.40 -6.90
C ALA A 29 -9.36 14.26 -5.40
N ASP A 30 -10.57 13.82 -5.05
CA ASP A 30 -10.99 13.55 -3.67
C ASP A 30 -10.65 12.13 -3.18
N VAL A 31 -10.08 11.28 -4.04
CA VAL A 31 -9.58 9.97 -3.62
C VAL A 31 -8.26 10.19 -2.90
N ASN A 32 -8.28 10.13 -1.57
CA ASN A 32 -7.08 10.21 -0.75
C ASN A 32 -6.24 8.94 -0.95
N ALA A 33 -5.44 8.94 -2.02
CA ALA A 33 -4.65 7.80 -2.47
C ALA A 33 -3.68 7.29 -1.39
N GLU A 34 -3.25 8.17 -0.49
CA GLU A 34 -2.38 7.83 0.64
C GLU A 34 -3.14 7.05 1.73
N GLU A 35 -4.32 7.54 2.16
CA GLU A 35 -5.17 6.81 3.11
C GLU A 35 -5.63 5.45 2.57
N ASP A 36 -5.97 5.40 1.29
CA ASP A 36 -6.37 4.14 0.63
C ASP A 36 -5.20 3.16 0.51
N ALA A 37 -3.99 3.66 0.22
CA ALA A 37 -2.77 2.86 0.20
C ALA A 37 -2.47 2.31 1.60
N LEU A 38 -2.59 3.13 2.64
CA LEU A 38 -2.38 2.73 4.03
C LEU A 38 -3.40 1.66 4.46
N ARG A 39 -4.68 1.86 4.18
CA ARG A 39 -5.74 0.87 4.49
C ARG A 39 -5.49 -0.47 3.78
N ALA A 40 -5.09 -0.42 2.51
CA ALA A 40 -4.71 -1.62 1.77
C ALA A 40 -3.47 -2.29 2.35
N ALA A 41 -2.49 -1.50 2.79
CA ALA A 41 -1.25 -1.98 3.40
C ALA A 41 -1.52 -2.70 4.73
N GLN A 42 -2.36 -2.13 5.61
CA GLN A 42 -2.75 -2.71 6.90
C GLN A 42 -3.38 -4.10 6.73
N GLY A 43 -4.27 -4.26 5.74
CA GLY A 43 -4.88 -5.56 5.43
C GLY A 43 -3.86 -6.63 5.00
N GLN A 44 -2.81 -6.22 4.28
CA GLN A 44 -1.77 -7.12 3.80
C GLN A 44 -0.69 -7.41 4.86
N ALA A 45 -0.39 -6.46 5.74
CA ALA A 45 0.69 -6.55 6.73
C ALA A 45 0.57 -7.78 7.64
N ARG A 46 -0.66 -8.19 8.00
CA ARG A 46 -0.91 -9.39 8.82
C ARG A 46 -0.26 -10.66 8.25
N LYS A 47 -0.14 -10.77 6.92
CA LYS A 47 0.46 -11.92 6.22
C LYS A 47 1.99 -11.84 6.14
N LEU A 48 2.58 -10.73 6.59
CA LEU A 48 4.01 -10.42 6.46
C LEU A 48 4.73 -10.41 7.82
N ARG A 49 4.07 -10.85 8.90
CA ARG A 49 4.68 -11.02 10.22
C ARG A 49 5.86 -12.01 10.15
N GLY A 50 6.89 -11.77 10.95
CA GLY A 50 8.08 -12.62 11.01
C GLY A 50 9.03 -12.45 9.82
N LEU A 51 8.85 -11.41 9.01
CA LEU A 51 9.82 -10.99 8.00
C LEU A 51 10.80 -9.97 8.57
N SER A 52 11.95 -9.81 7.92
CA SER A 52 12.77 -8.61 8.17
C SER A 52 12.06 -7.35 7.66
N ARG A 53 12.42 -6.20 8.23
CA ARG A 53 11.95 -4.87 7.78
C ARG A 53 12.16 -4.65 6.29
N ARG A 54 13.30 -5.13 5.75
CA ARG A 54 13.62 -5.04 4.32
C ARG A 54 12.67 -5.87 3.45
N GLU A 55 12.44 -7.12 3.83
CA GLU A 55 11.53 -8.02 3.10
C GLU A 55 10.08 -7.53 3.17
N PHE A 56 9.64 -7.05 4.33
CA PHE A 56 8.33 -6.44 4.52
C PHE A 56 8.13 -5.27 3.57
N ARG A 57 9.06 -4.30 3.58
CA ARG A 57 8.99 -3.13 2.71
C ARG A 57 8.93 -3.51 1.23
N GLN A 58 9.78 -4.43 0.77
CA GLN A 58 9.78 -4.87 -0.63
C GLN A 58 8.46 -5.53 -1.02
N LYS A 59 7.95 -6.48 -0.22
CA LYS A 59 6.72 -7.21 -0.53
C LYS A 59 5.50 -6.31 -0.48
N LEU A 60 5.43 -5.41 0.49
CA LEU A 60 4.29 -4.51 0.68
C LEU A 60 4.24 -3.42 -0.40
N SER A 61 5.38 -2.81 -0.74
CA SER A 61 5.46 -1.86 -1.86
C SER A 61 5.05 -2.52 -3.18
N ALA A 62 5.54 -3.74 -3.47
CA ALA A 62 5.17 -4.46 -4.68
C ALA A 62 3.68 -4.82 -4.73
N PHE A 63 3.08 -5.15 -3.58
CA PHE A 63 1.64 -5.38 -3.47
C PHE A 63 0.84 -4.12 -3.80
N LEU A 64 1.21 -2.97 -3.23
CA LEU A 64 0.51 -1.70 -3.49
C LEU A 64 0.65 -1.23 -4.94
N GLN A 65 1.83 -1.39 -5.54
CA GLN A 65 2.03 -1.08 -6.96
C GLN A 65 1.17 -1.96 -7.88
N ARG A 66 1.06 -3.27 -7.60
CA ARG A 66 0.14 -4.16 -8.33
C ARG A 66 -1.33 -3.77 -8.13
N ARG A 67 -1.66 -3.11 -7.02
CA ARG A 67 -2.99 -2.53 -6.76
C ARG A 67 -3.23 -1.23 -7.54
N GLY A 68 -2.20 -0.63 -8.13
CA GLY A 68 -2.28 0.59 -8.93
C GLY A 68 -2.01 1.88 -8.16
N PHE A 69 -1.47 1.81 -6.93
CA PHE A 69 -0.99 2.98 -6.21
C PHE A 69 0.30 3.51 -6.84
N ALA A 70 0.47 4.84 -6.84
CA ALA A 70 1.71 5.45 -7.29
C ALA A 70 2.86 5.06 -6.35
N TYR A 71 4.08 5.13 -6.86
CA TYR A 71 5.27 4.76 -6.09
C TYR A 71 5.38 5.56 -4.80
N ASP A 72 5.18 6.88 -4.86
CA ASP A 72 5.33 7.76 -3.70
C ASP A 72 4.26 7.51 -2.63
N ASP A 73 3.00 7.28 -3.03
CA ASP A 73 1.91 6.94 -2.11
C ASP A 73 2.18 5.60 -1.43
N ALA A 74 2.59 4.59 -2.21
CA ALA A 74 2.96 3.28 -1.66
C ALA A 74 4.15 3.39 -0.69
N ALA A 75 5.16 4.18 -1.02
CA ALA A 75 6.32 4.37 -0.17
C ALA A 75 5.98 5.11 1.13
N ARG A 76 5.10 6.12 1.09
CA ARG A 76 4.59 6.81 2.29
C ARG A 76 3.80 5.86 3.18
N ALA A 77 2.80 5.17 2.64
CA ALA A 77 1.99 4.20 3.37
C ALA A 77 2.82 3.09 4.02
N VAL A 78 3.82 2.55 3.32
CA VAL A 78 4.71 1.52 3.87
C VAL A 78 5.56 2.05 5.01
N ARG A 79 6.13 3.25 4.88
CA ARG A 79 6.93 3.86 5.96
C ARG A 79 6.08 4.13 7.21
N GLN A 80 4.89 4.69 7.02
CA GLN A 80 3.97 4.97 8.11
C GLN A 80 3.59 3.67 8.84
N LEU A 81 3.13 2.66 8.11
CA LEU A 81 2.71 1.40 8.71
C LEU A 81 3.87 0.66 9.40
N GLN A 82 5.09 0.76 8.88
CA GLN A 82 6.26 0.18 9.53
C GLN A 82 6.49 0.86 10.90
N ALA A 83 6.40 2.19 10.97
CA ALA A 83 6.57 2.93 12.22
C ALA A 83 5.47 2.61 13.24
N GLU A 84 4.21 2.48 12.80
CA GLU A 84 3.09 2.05 13.64
C GLU A 84 3.33 0.66 14.24
N ILE A 85 3.74 -0.31 13.41
CA ILE A 85 4.06 -1.66 13.87
C ILE A 85 5.25 -1.66 14.85
N GLU A 86 6.29 -0.88 14.57
CA GLU A 86 7.45 -0.78 15.46
C GLU A 86 7.09 -0.18 16.83
N ALA A 87 6.12 0.73 16.89
CA ALA A 87 5.64 1.31 18.13
C ALA A 87 4.70 0.35 18.90
N ASP A 88 3.78 -0.33 18.20
CA ASP A 88 2.73 -1.12 18.81
C ASP A 88 3.15 -2.57 19.13
N ASP A 89 3.96 -3.17 18.27
CA ASP A 89 4.38 -4.58 18.36
C ASP A 89 5.81 -4.79 17.81
N PRO A 90 6.84 -4.51 18.63
CA PRO A 90 8.24 -4.77 18.25
C PRO A 90 8.52 -6.23 17.90
N SER A 91 7.73 -7.19 18.43
CA SER A 91 7.87 -8.63 18.18
C SER A 91 7.34 -9.07 16.81
N PHE A 92 6.72 -8.16 16.05
CA PHE A 92 6.21 -8.42 14.72
C PHE A 92 7.29 -8.88 13.74
N TRP A 93 8.52 -8.38 13.92
CA TRP A 93 9.63 -8.63 13.03
C TRP A 93 10.25 -10.00 13.29
N ARG A 94 10.93 -10.55 12.26
CA ARG A 94 11.82 -11.69 12.50
C ARG A 94 12.82 -11.28 13.59
N PRO A 95 12.97 -12.05 14.68
CA PRO A 95 14.04 -11.80 15.63
C PRO A 95 15.36 -11.86 14.87
N GLU A 96 16.19 -10.83 15.05
CA GLU A 96 17.58 -10.90 14.61
C GLU A 96 18.19 -12.02 15.46
N GLN A 97 18.48 -13.15 14.80
CA GLN A 97 19.16 -14.26 15.45
C GLN A 97 20.46 -13.66 16.00
N GLU A 98 20.65 -13.70 17.31
CA GLU A 98 22.00 -13.56 17.87
C GLU A 98 22.79 -14.70 17.22
N ASP A 99 23.67 -14.36 16.30
CA ASP A 99 24.65 -15.29 15.76
C ASP A 99 25.42 -15.82 16.98
N GLU A 100 25.05 -17.03 17.45
CA GLU A 100 25.76 -17.73 18.52
C GLU A 100 27.22 -17.88 18.09
N LEU A 101 28.09 -17.27 18.90
CA LEU A 101 29.55 -17.26 18.82
C LEU A 101 30.14 -18.68 18.90
#